data_AF-A0A486S283-F1
#
_entry.id   AF-A0A486S283-F1
#
_cell.length_a   1.000
_cell.length_b   1.000
_cell.length_c   1.000
_cell.angle_alpha   90.00
_cell.angle_beta   90.00
_cell.angle_gamma   90.00
#
_symmetry.space_group_name_H-M   'P 1'
#
loop_
_entity.id
_entity.type
_entity.pdbx_description
1 polymer ?
#
loop_
_entity_poly.entity_id
_entity_poly.type
_entity_poly.pdbx_seq_one_letter_code
_entity_poly.pdbx_strand_id
1 'polypeptide(L)' 'MMEQSRQALSEAHRVQTQLIESDEGEGKMKVSLVLVHAQDHLMTSMLARELVAELIELHEKVQ' A
#
# COMPACT_ATOMS: atom_id res chain seq x y z
N MET A 1 -8.64 5.81 -13.62
CA MET A 1 -7.80 4.68 -13.16
C MET A 1 -7.06 5.01 -11.85
N MET A 2 -6.38 6.17 -11.74
CA MET A 2 -5.68 6.56 -10.50
C MET A 2 -6.58 6.63 -9.26
N GLU A 3 -7.80 7.17 -9.40
CA GLU A 3 -8.75 7.24 -8.29
C GLU A 3 -9.19 5.86 -7.79
N GLN A 4 -9.47 4.92 -8.71
CA GLN A 4 -9.82 3.53 -8.34
C GLN A 4 -8.66 2.83 -7.64
N SER A 5 -7.42 3.03 -8.13
CA SER A 5 -6.21 2.51 -7.49
C SER A 5 -6.04 3.05 -6.06
N ARG A 6 -6.26 4.35 -5.86
CA ARG A 6 -6.23 5.00 -4.55
C ARG A 6 -7.26 4.41 -3.60
N GLN A 7 -8.50 4.23 -4.05
CA GLN A 7 -9.57 3.66 -3.21
C GLN A 7 -9.25 2.21 -2.79
N ALA A 8 -8.83 1.37 -3.74
CA ALA A 8 -8.46 -0.01 -3.45
C ALA A 8 -7.28 -0.12 -2.47
N LEU A 9 -6.22 0.68 -2.68
CA LEU A 9 -5.07 0.70 -1.78
C LEU A 9 -5.40 1.27 -0.40
N SER A 10 -6.29 2.28 -0.32
CA SER A 10 -6.75 2.83 0.95
C SER A 10 -7.46 1.77 1.80
N GLU A 11 -8.29 0.92 1.18
CA GLU A 11 -8.98 -0.14 1.89
C GLU A 11 -8.02 -1.24 2.35
N ALA A 12 -7.08 -1.65 1.49
CA ALA A 12 -6.05 -2.63 1.86
C ALA A 12 -5.12 -2.10 2.97
N HIS A 13 -4.73 -0.82 2.91
CA HIS A 13 -3.92 -0.17 3.93
C HIS A 13 -4.64 -0.04 5.27
N ARG A 14 -5.97 0.17 5.26
CA ARG A 14 -6.79 0.15 6.48
C ARG A 14 -6.72 -1.20 7.18
N VAL A 15 -6.81 -2.30 6.43
CA VAL A 15 -6.65 -3.65 6.98
C VAL A 15 -5.23 -3.84 7.53
N GLN A 16 -4.19 -3.42 6.81
CA GLN A 16 -2.81 -3.48 7.31
C GLN A 16 -2.64 -2.70 8.62
N THR A 17 -3.24 -1.52 8.73
CA THR A 17 -3.20 -0.71 9.96
C THR A 17 -3.86 -1.44 11.12
N GLN A 18 -5.04 -2.04 10.91
CA GLN A 18 -5.72 -2.84 11.94
C GLN A 18 -4.88 -4.04 12.41
N LEU A 19 -4.14 -4.68 11.50
CA LEU A 19 -3.23 -5.77 11.85
C LEU A 19 -2.06 -5.27 12.73
N ILE A 20 -1.51 -4.09 12.42
CA ILE A 20 -0.45 -3.46 13.23
C ILE A 20 -0.98 -3.05 14.61
N GLU A 21 -2.17 -2.45 14.68
CA GLU A 21 -2.82 -2.08 15.93
C GLU A 21 -3.08 -3.32 16.81
N SER A 22 -3.52 -4.42 16.19
CA SER A 22 -3.76 -5.70 16.87
C SER A 22 -2.49 -6.35 17.40
N ASP A 23 -1.34 -6.01 16.83
CA ASP A 23 -0.04 -6.47 17.32
C ASP A 23 0.39 -5.72 18.60
N GLU A 24 -0.25 -4.59 18.89
CA GLU A 24 0.07 -3.65 19.98
C GLU A 24 1.54 -3.21 20.01
N GLY A 25 2.28 -3.43 18.91
CA GLY A 25 3.73 -3.24 18.83
C GLY A 25 4.55 -4.24 19.65
N GLU A 26 3.92 -5.28 20.21
CA GLU A 26 4.56 -6.29 21.07
C GLU A 26 4.80 -7.62 20.34
N GLY A 27 4.52 -7.72 19.04
CA GLY A 27 4.70 -8.97 18.29
C GLY A 27 3.69 -10.05 18.69
N LYS A 28 2.50 -9.65 19.17
CA LYS A 28 1.42 -10.55 19.59
C LYS A 28 0.79 -11.31 18.43
N MET A 29 0.92 -10.80 17.20
CA MET A 29 0.38 -11.41 16.00
C MET A 29 1.37 -12.43 15.41
N LYS A 30 0.88 -13.63 15.09
CA LYS A 30 1.68 -14.63 14.40
C LYS A 30 1.98 -14.18 12.97
N VAL A 31 3.21 -13.77 12.72
CA VAL A 31 3.70 -13.47 11.38
C VAL A 31 3.84 -14.77 10.58
N SER A 32 3.20 -14.82 9.41
CA SER A 32 3.30 -15.93 8.46
C SER A 32 3.89 -15.45 7.14
N LEU A 33 4.45 -16.36 6.35
CA LEU A 33 5.01 -16.02 5.03
C LEU A 33 3.97 -15.36 4.10
N VAL A 34 2.71 -15.83 4.15
CA VAL A 34 1.61 -15.26 3.38
C VAL A 34 1.31 -13.82 3.82
N LEU A 35 1.36 -13.55 5.13
CA LEU A 35 1.15 -12.20 5.66
C LEU A 35 2.27 -11.24 5.25
N VAL A 36 3.52 -11.69 5.31
CA VAL A 36 4.67 -10.90 4.82
C VAL A 36 4.50 -10.60 3.34
N HIS A 37 4.20 -11.62 2.52
CA HIS A 37 4.00 -11.45 1.09
C HIS A 37 2.85 -10.48 0.75
N ALA A 38 1.75 -10.54 1.50
CA ALA A 38 0.64 -9.60 1.34
C ALA A 38 1.06 -8.15 1.66
N GLN A 39 1.86 -7.95 2.70
CA GLN A 39 2.41 -6.63 3.04
C GLN A 39 3.41 -6.14 1.97
N ASP A 40 4.28 -7.01 1.46
CA ASP A 40 5.22 -6.67 0.39
C ASP A 40 4.48 -6.17 -0.85
N HIS A 41 3.42 -6.86 -1.28
CA HIS A 41 2.58 -6.43 -2.40
C HIS A 41 1.91 -5.09 -2.15
N LEU A 42 1.34 -4.91 -0.95
CA LEU A 42 0.63 -3.68 -0.59
C LEU A 42 1.58 -2.48 -0.61
N MET A 43 2.71 -2.57 0.10
CA MET A 43 3.69 -1.49 0.19
C MET A 43 4.32 -1.18 -1.18
N THR A 44 4.67 -2.21 -1.95
CA THR A 44 5.24 -2.02 -3.30
C THR A 44 4.23 -1.37 -4.24
N SER A 45 2.95 -1.78 -4.18
CA SER A 45 1.88 -1.20 -5.00
C SER A 45 1.57 0.25 -4.61
N MET A 46 1.67 0.59 -3.31
CA MET A 46 1.52 1.97 -2.84
C MET A 46 2.62 2.86 -3.42
N LEU A 47 3.89 2.45 -3.29
CA LEU A 47 5.02 3.18 -3.85
C LEU A 47 4.90 3.31 -5.37
N ALA A 48 4.57 2.22 -6.07
CA ALA A 48 4.40 2.24 -7.52
C ALA A 48 3.31 3.23 -7.96
N ARG A 49 2.18 3.31 -7.23
CA ARG A 49 1.13 4.30 -7.51
C ARG A 49 1.63 5.74 -7.39
N GLU A 50 2.41 6.02 -6.35
CA GLU A 50 2.99 7.36 -6.13
C GLU A 50 3.96 7.73 -7.26
N LEU A 51 4.86 6.82 -7.63
CA LEU A 51 5.75 7.02 -8.77
C LEU A 51 4.99 7.22 -10.08
N VAL A 52 3.90 6.47 -10.31
CA VAL A 52 3.06 6.63 -11.50
C VAL A 52 2.36 8.00 -11.51
N ALA A 53 1.93 8.51 -10.35
CA ALA A 53 1.36 9.85 -10.26
C ALA A 53 2.37 10.93 -10.67
N GLU A 54 3.61 10.84 -10.15
CA GLU A 54 4.70 11.75 -10.53
C GLU A 54 5.06 11.63 -12.03
N LEU A 55 5.05 10.41 -12.58
CA LEU A 55 5.27 10.21 -14.00
C LEU A 55 4.17 10.87 -14.84
N ILE A 56 2.90 10.75 -14.45
CA ILE A 56 1.79 11.43 -15.14
C ILE A 56 2.00 12.94 -15.12
N GLU A 57 2.30 13.52 -13.95
CA GLU A 57 2.54 14.96 -13.80
C GLU A 57 3.74 15.43 -14.66
N LEU A 58 4.82 14.66 -14.69
CA LEU A 58 5.98 14.96 -15.54
C LEU A 58 5.61 14.96 -17.03
N HIS A 59 4.84 13.97 -17.48
CA HIS A 59 4.40 13.90 -18.88
C HIS A 59 3.48 15.07 -19.23
N GLU A 60 2.58 15.49 -18.34
CA GLU A 60 1.72 16.66 -18.55
C GLU A 60 2.49 17.99 -18.65
N LYS A 61 3.66 18.11 -18.01
CA LYS A 61 4.53 19.31 -18.08
C LYS A 61 5.44 19.34 -19.31
N VAL A 62 5.75 18.18 -19.87
CA VAL A 62 6.66 18.04 -21.02
C VAL A 62 5.89 18.13 -22.35
N GLN A 63 4.57 17.90 -22.33
CA GLN A 63 3.65 18.16 -23.44
C GLN A 63 3.19 19.62 -23.46
#